data_AF-A0A3G7TLE3-F1
#
_entry.id   AF-A0A3G7TLE3-F1
#
_cell.length_a   1.000
_cell.length_b   1.000
_cell.length_c   1.000
_cell.angle_alpha   90.00
_cell.angle_beta   90.00
_cell.angle_gamma   90.00
#
_symmetry.space_group_name_H-M   'P 1'
#
loop_
_entity.id
_entity.type
_entity.pdbx_description
1 polymer ?
#
loop_
_entity_poly.entity_id
_entity_poly.type
_entity_poly.pdbx_seq_one_letter_code
_entity_poly.pdbx_strand_id
1 'polypeptide(L)'
;MHTRRSIERHIAQNGEKVVRWRTWAEAEERQATPLLRESRPSGYSNWFAVLKGQSIWWIYTDTSDGGSWSSKGMAVTGFRIAYDKVLAQNIYELVYEQLVKA
;
A
#
# COMPACT_ATOMS: atom_id res chain seq x y z
N MET A 1 0.01 7.70 -19.17
CA MET A 1 0.70 6.66 -18.37
C MET A 1 0.79 7.14 -16.92
N HIS A 2 0.05 6.52 -16.00
CA HIS A 2 0.09 6.91 -14.60
C HIS A 2 1.34 6.30 -13.95
N THR A 3 2.26 7.15 -13.48
CA THR A 3 3.41 6.69 -12.70
C THR A 3 2.97 6.30 -11.30
N ARG A 4 3.73 5.40 -10.63
CA ARG A 4 3.50 5.04 -9.22
C ARG A 4 3.30 6.28 -8.35
N ARG A 5 4.20 7.25 -8.46
CA ARG A 5 4.14 8.53 -7.74
C ARG A 5 2.86 9.33 -8.00
N SER A 6 2.32 9.28 -9.23
CA SER A 6 1.05 9.96 -9.55
C SER A 6 -0.15 9.27 -8.88
N ILE A 7 -0.15 7.93 -8.82
CA ILE A 7 -1.18 7.13 -8.15
C ILE A 7 -1.12 7.36 -6.63
N GLU A 8 0.08 7.29 -6.04
CA GLU A 8 0.30 7.57 -4.61
C GLU A 8 -0.23 8.96 -4.23
N ARG A 9 0.12 9.99 -5.02
CA ARG A 9 -0.34 11.36 -4.78
C ARG A 9 -1.86 11.49 -4.89
N HIS A 10 -2.47 10.86 -5.89
CA HIS A 10 -3.91 10.89 -6.08
C HIS A 10 -4.65 10.27 -4.88
N ILE A 11 -4.20 9.10 -4.40
CA ILE A 11 -4.78 8.44 -3.23
C ILE A 11 -4.54 9.28 -1.96
N ALA A 12 -3.37 9.88 -1.79
CA ALA A 12 -3.07 10.72 -0.63
C ALA A 12 -3.90 12.01 -0.56
N GLN A 13 -4.21 12.61 -1.71
CA GLN A 13 -4.97 13.86 -1.79
C GLN A 13 -6.48 13.66 -1.66
N ASN A 14 -7.00 12.52 -2.12
CA ASN A 14 -8.45 12.27 -2.20
C ASN A 14 -8.92 11.19 -1.21
N GLY A 15 -7.99 10.48 -0.56
CA GLY A 15 -8.26 9.41 0.38
C GLY A 15 -8.21 9.88 1.83
N GLU A 16 -8.77 9.05 2.69
CA GLU A 16 -8.72 9.17 4.15
C GLU A 16 -7.39 8.61 4.67
N LYS A 17 -6.68 9.39 5.50
CA LYS A 17 -5.50 8.87 6.23
C LYS A 17 -5.97 7.90 7.30
N VAL A 18 -5.40 6.71 7.31
CA VAL A 18 -5.81 5.60 8.19
C VAL A 18 -4.59 5.01 8.87
N VAL A 19 -4.78 4.61 10.12
CA VAL A 19 -3.81 3.84 10.91
C VAL A 19 -4.49 2.55 11.34
N ARG A 20 -3.86 1.41 11.06
CA ARG A 20 -4.35 0.09 11.46
C ARG A 20 -3.26 -0.70 12.16
N TRP A 21 -3.64 -1.43 13.20
CA TRP A 21 -2.76 -2.41 13.81
C TRP A 21 -2.84 -3.72 13.03
N ARG A 22 -1.70 -4.18 12.54
CA ARG A 22 -1.51 -5.49 11.92
C ARG A 22 -0.78 -6.37 12.91
N THR A 23 -1.36 -7.50 13.27
CA THR A 23 -0.73 -8.48 14.15
C THR A 23 0.52 -9.09 13.51
N TRP A 24 1.41 -9.68 14.31
CA TRP A 24 2.58 -10.37 13.78
C TRP A 24 2.20 -11.56 12.89
N ALA A 25 1.15 -12.30 13.27
CA ALA A 25 0.59 -13.36 12.44
C ALA A 25 0.10 -12.83 11.09
N GLU A 26 -0.66 -11.73 11.07
CA GLU A 26 -1.10 -11.10 9.81
C GLU A 26 0.08 -10.53 8.99
N ALA A 27 1.15 -10.06 9.66
CA ALA A 27 2.37 -9.59 9.00
C ALA A 27 3.11 -10.73 8.31
N GLU A 28 3.13 -11.91 8.93
CA GLU A 28 3.69 -13.15 8.41
C GLU A 28 2.82 -13.75 7.29
N GLU A 29 1.49 -13.70 7.42
CA GLU A 29 0.53 -14.40 6.54
C GLU A 29 0.43 -13.90 5.09
N ARG A 30 1.09 -12.80 4.70
CA ARG A 30 0.98 -12.31 3.32
C ARG A 30 2.27 -11.72 2.77
N GLN A 31 3.15 -12.60 2.31
CA GLN A 31 4.02 -12.29 1.17
C GLN A 31 3.30 -12.48 -0.19
N ALA A 32 2.10 -13.07 -0.21
CA ALA A 32 1.53 -13.56 -1.46
C ALA A 32 0.91 -12.51 -2.41
N THR A 33 0.53 -11.29 -1.99
CA THR A 33 0.02 -10.29 -2.99
C THR A 33 -0.13 -8.81 -2.54
N PRO A 34 0.85 -8.16 -1.86
CA PRO A 34 0.88 -6.70 -1.93
C PRO A 34 1.15 -6.29 -3.39
N LEU A 35 0.17 -5.68 -4.07
CA LEU A 35 0.38 -5.17 -5.43
C LEU A 35 1.47 -4.10 -5.33
N LEU A 36 2.62 -4.35 -5.97
CA LEU A 36 3.73 -3.41 -6.07
C LEU A 36 4.32 -3.00 -4.72
N ARG A 37 4.86 -3.98 -3.98
CA ARG A 37 5.74 -3.68 -2.84
C ARG A 37 7.05 -3.08 -3.35
N GLU A 38 7.35 -1.88 -2.93
CA GLU A 38 8.65 -1.23 -3.14
C GLU A 38 9.36 -1.11 -1.80
N SER A 39 10.59 -1.61 -1.74
CA SER A 39 11.46 -1.46 -0.57
C SER A 39 12.26 -0.17 -0.72
N ARG A 40 12.17 0.72 0.27
CA ARG A 40 12.96 1.95 0.34
C ARG A 40 14.33 1.66 0.94
N PRO A 41 15.38 2.43 0.58
CA PRO A 41 16.72 2.29 1.16
C PRO A 41 16.76 2.41 2.70
N SER A 42 15.75 3.04 3.29
CA SER A 42 15.56 3.18 4.73
C SER A 42 14.99 1.94 5.43
N GLY A 43 14.80 0.81 4.72
CA GLY A 43 14.21 -0.41 5.28
C GLY A 43 12.67 -0.43 5.31
N TYR A 44 12.01 0.62 4.82
CA TYR A 44 10.54 0.71 4.77
C TYR A 44 9.98 0.08 3.50
N SER A 45 8.72 -0.32 3.53
CA SER A 45 8.00 -0.75 2.34
C SER A 45 6.73 0.06 2.13
N ASN A 46 6.46 0.43 0.89
CA ASN A 46 5.18 0.96 0.42
C ASN A 46 4.55 -0.02 -0.58
N TRP A 47 3.22 -0.18 -0.53
CA TRP A 47 2.51 -1.04 -1.46
C TRP A 47 1.07 -0.58 -1.67
N PHE A 48 0.46 -1.07 -2.75
CA PHE A 48 -0.97 -0.91 -2.99
C PHE A 48 -1.73 -2.17 -2.57
N ALA A 49 -2.95 -1.99 -2.11
CA ALA A 49 -3.92 -3.07 -1.94
C ALA A 49 -5.26 -2.67 -2.53
N VAL A 50 -5.84 -3.55 -3.34
CA VAL A 50 -7.12 -3.32 -4.00
C VAL A 50 -8.13 -4.33 -3.47
N LEU A 51 -9.17 -3.84 -2.82
CA LEU A 51 -10.33 -4.62 -2.41
C LEU A 51 -11.49 -4.29 -3.36
N LYS A 52 -11.68 -5.16 -4.35
CA LYS A 52 -12.58 -4.93 -5.49
C LYS A 52 -14.00 -4.58 -5.02
N GLY A 53 -14.55 -3.49 -5.57
CA GLY A 53 -15.88 -2.98 -5.22
C GLY A 53 -15.98 -2.31 -3.85
N GLN A 54 -14.90 -2.22 -3.09
CA GLN A 54 -14.90 -1.63 -1.76
C GLN A 54 -13.91 -0.47 -1.60
N SER A 55 -12.61 -0.73 -1.72
CA SER A 55 -11.60 0.31 -1.48
C SER A 55 -10.26 0.02 -2.14
N ILE A 56 -9.47 1.08 -2.31
CA ILE A 56 -8.09 1.05 -2.76
C ILE A 56 -7.24 1.69 -1.66
N TRP A 57 -6.10 1.07 -1.37
CA TRP A 57 -5.21 1.46 -0.30
C TRP A 57 -3.83 1.72 -0.87
N TRP A 58 -3.22 2.80 -0.41
CA TRP A 58 -1.78 3.00 -0.47
C TRP A 58 -1.24 2.94 0.94
N ILE A 59 -0.46 1.90 1.23
CA ILE A 59 0.03 1.59 2.57
C ILE A 59 1.52 1.86 2.59
N TYR A 60 1.99 2.54 3.62
CA TYR A 60 3.40 2.81 3.84
C TYR A 60 3.71 2.65 5.32
N THR A 61 4.80 1.94 5.62
CA THR A 61 5.32 1.89 6.98
C THR A 61 6.02 3.20 7.28
N ASP A 62 5.30 4.12 7.92
CA ASP A 62 5.89 5.35 8.45
C ASP A 62 6.43 5.06 9.86
N THR A 63 7.75 4.96 10.00
CA THR A 63 8.38 4.92 11.33
C THR A 63 9.07 6.24 11.67
N SER A 64 8.81 7.32 10.91
CA SER A 64 9.36 8.64 11.24
C SER A 64 8.77 9.21 12.53
N ASP A 65 7.59 8.74 12.95
CA ASP A 65 7.02 8.92 14.29
C ASP A 65 7.51 7.85 15.31
N GLY A 66 8.67 7.24 15.07
CA GLY A 66 9.25 6.17 15.90
C GLY A 66 8.70 4.77 15.64
N GLY A 67 7.63 4.64 14.84
CA GLY A 67 6.97 3.36 14.55
C GLY A 67 6.27 2.80 15.80
N SER A 68 4.95 2.68 15.76
CA SER A 68 4.23 2.09 16.88
C SER A 68 4.18 0.57 16.71
N TRP A 69 5.02 -0.15 17.46
CA TRP A 69 4.96 -1.61 17.59
C TRP A 69 4.66 -2.03 19.01
N SER A 70 3.98 -3.16 19.14
CA SER A 70 3.71 -3.82 20.42
C SER A 70 4.08 -5.30 20.31
N SER A 71 4.06 -6.01 21.44
CA SER A 71 4.21 -7.47 21.45
C SER A 71 3.16 -8.21 20.60
N LYS A 72 2.07 -7.53 20.21
CA LYS A 72 0.97 -8.12 19.43
C LYS A 72 1.00 -7.76 17.95
N GLY A 73 1.77 -6.74 17.54
CA GLY A 73 1.81 -6.32 16.12
C GLY A 73 2.40 -4.93 15.88
N MET A 74 2.31 -4.47 14.63
CA MET A 74 2.76 -3.16 14.17
C MET A 74 1.62 -2.28 13.70
N ALA A 75 1.69 -0.98 13.95
CA ALA A 75 0.84 0.00 13.30
C ALA A 75 1.33 0.21 11.85
N VAL A 76 0.42 0.08 10.90
CA VAL A 76 0.63 0.47 9.51
C VAL A 76 -0.20 1.71 9.21
N THR A 77 0.43 2.66 8.55
CA THR A 77 -0.21 3.89 8.11
C THR A 77 -0.49 3.80 6.62
N GLY A 78 -1.52 4.50 6.17
CA GLY A 78 -1.81 4.57 4.75
C GLY A 78 -2.89 5.57 4.44
N PHE A 79 -3.29 5.57 3.18
CA PHE A 79 -4.45 6.28 2.69
C PHE A 79 -5.41 5.28 2.06
N ARG A 80 -6.69 5.46 2.34
CA ARG A 80 -7.79 4.65 1.80
C ARG A 80 -8.70 5.54 0.98
N ILE A 81 -9.03 5.11 -0.23
CA ILE A 81 -10.06 5.73 -1.07
C ILE A 81 -11.12 4.69 -1.44
N ALA A 82 -12.33 5.16 -1.78
CA ALA A 82 -13.37 4.31 -2.34
C ALA A 82 -12.85 3.59 -3.61
N TYR A 83 -13.39 2.41 -3.88
CA TYR A 83 -13.00 1.67 -5.07
C TYR A 83 -13.34 2.46 -6.33
N ASP A 84 -12.31 2.75 -7.13
CA ASP A 84 -12.43 3.32 -8.45
C ASP A 84 -11.86 2.35 -9.49
N LYS A 85 -12.64 2.07 -10.53
CA LYS A 85 -12.29 1.05 -11.53
C LYS A 85 -11.07 1.48 -12.37
N VAL A 86 -10.99 2.77 -12.71
CA VAL A 86 -9.89 3.31 -13.54
C VAL A 86 -8.59 3.31 -12.75
N LEU A 87 -8.64 3.73 -11.49
CA LEU A 87 -7.50 3.70 -10.57
C LEU A 87 -7.02 2.27 -10.31
N ALA A 88 -7.93 1.32 -10.09
CA ALA A 88 -7.57 -0.09 -9.96
C ALA A 88 -6.87 -0.62 -11.21
N GLN A 89 -7.39 -0.29 -12.40
CA GLN A 89 -6.78 -0.68 -13.68
C GLN A 89 -5.36 -0.10 -13.83
N ASN A 90 -5.17 1.18 -13.52
CA ASN A 90 -3.85 1.82 -13.54
C ASN A 90 -2.85 1.14 -12.60
N ILE A 91 -3.31 0.70 -11.41
CA ILE A 91 -2.47 -0.06 -10.47
C ILE A 91 -2.10 -1.42 -11.07
N TYR A 92 -3.05 -2.14 -11.66
CA TYR A 92 -2.79 -3.44 -12.28
C TYR A 92 -1.86 -3.35 -13.50
N GLU A 93 -1.99 -2.32 -14.32
CA GLU A 93 -1.07 -2.06 -15.43
C GLU A 93 0.35 -1.81 -14.91
N LEU A 94 0.50 -1.05 -13.83
CA LEU A 94 1.80 -0.83 -13.22
C LEU A 94 2.41 -2.12 -12.65
N VAL A 95 1.60 -3.04 -12.12
CA VAL A 95 2.03 -4.41 -11.71
C VAL A 95 2.50 -5.20 -12.91
N TYR A 96 1.70 -5.24 -13.96
CA TYR A 96 1.99 -5.99 -15.17
C TYR A 96 3.30 -5.52 -15.82
N GLU A 97 3.50 -4.20 -15.93
CA GLU A 97 4.74 -3.64 -16.46
C GLU A 97 5.98 -4.02 -15.65
N GLN A 98 5.88 -4.04 -14.31
CA GLN A 98 7.01 -4.46 -13.48
C GLN A 98 7.33 -5.95 -13.62
N LEU A 99 6.31 -6.80 -13.74
CA LEU A 99 6.50 -8.24 -13.90
C LEU A 99 7.06 -8.63 -15.28
N VAL A 100 6.67 -7.90 -16.33
CA VAL A 100 7.11 -8.20 -17.71
C VAL A 100 8.49 -7.60 -18.02
N LYS A 101 8.87 -6.51 -17.35
CA LYS A 101 10.18 -5.85 -17.53
C LYS A 101 11.26 -6.33 -16.54
N ALA A 102 10.92 -7.17 -15.56
CA ALA A 102 11.85 -7.78 -14.61
C ALA A 102 12.42 -9.09 -15.17
#